data_AF-A0A916JZC5-F1
#
_entry.id   AF-A0A916JZC5-F1
#
_cell.length_a   1.000
_cell.length_b   1.000
_cell.length_c   1.000
_cell.angle_alpha   90.00
_cell.angle_beta   90.00
_cell.angle_gamma   90.00
#
_symmetry.space_group_name_H-M   'P 1'
#
loop_
_entity.id
_entity.type
_entity.pdbx_description
1 polymer ?
#
loop_
_entity_poly.entity_id
_entity_poly.type
_entity_poly.pdbx_seq_one_letter_code
_entity_poly.pdbx_strand_id
1 'polypeptide(L)' 'MSGCDCGHARANLEELIRGELCDADCAPIREHLETCSDCRDEQQVFEKLTVAVRRACEGAAPPSLRDAVLGSLRDLD' A
#
# COMPACT_ATOMS: atom_id res chain seq x y z
N MET A 1 -3.60 23.36 -5.20
CA MET A 1 -3.69 22.61 -6.47
C MET A 1 -2.43 21.78 -6.53
N SER A 2 -2.41 20.60 -5.90
CA SER A 2 -1.35 19.65 -6.18
C SER A 2 -1.38 19.35 -7.68
N GLY A 3 -0.28 19.64 -8.38
CA GLY A 3 -0.15 19.54 -9.83
C GLY A 3 -0.17 18.11 -10.36
N CYS A 4 -0.78 17.17 -9.63
CA CYS A 4 -0.90 15.78 -10.01
C CYS A 4 -2.14 15.58 -10.88
N ASP A 5 -1.93 15.29 -12.16
CA ASP A 5 -2.97 14.84 -13.07
C ASP A 5 -3.17 13.31 -13.00
N CYS A 6 -4.19 12.81 -13.71
CA CYS A 6 -4.46 11.37 -13.75
C CYS A 6 -3.34 10.58 -14.43
N GLY A 7 -2.53 11.20 -15.29
CA GLY A 7 -1.40 10.53 -15.94
C GLY A 7 -0.30 10.22 -14.93
N HIS A 8 0.09 11.24 -14.16
CA HIS A 8 1.06 11.12 -13.09
C HIS A 8 0.57 10.20 -11.98
N ALA A 9 -0.69 10.33 -11.53
CA ALA A 9 -1.25 9.48 -10.48
C ALA A 9 -1.17 8.00 -10.87
N ARG A 10 -1.63 7.64 -12.07
CA ARG A 10 -1.66 6.25 -12.55
C ARG A 10 -0.28 5.66 -12.79
N ALA A 11 0.65 6.46 -13.32
CA ALA A 11 2.03 6.02 -13.55
C ALA A 11 2.75 5.61 -12.26
N ASN A 12 2.40 6.23 -11.13
CA ASN A 12 3.06 6.03 -9.84
C ASN A 12 2.16 5.28 -8.82
N LEU A 13 0.98 4.81 -9.23
CA LEU A 13 -0.03 4.27 -8.33
C LEU A 13 0.42 2.95 -7.69
N GLU A 14 1.09 2.08 -8.45
CA GLU A 14 1.62 0.84 -7.92
C GLU A 14 2.72 1.07 -6.89
N GLU A 15 3.65 1.99 -7.16
CA GLU A 15 4.74 2.35 -6.26
C GLU A 15 4.20 2.96 -4.96
N LEU A 16 3.15 3.81 -5.06
CA LEU A 16 2.44 4.33 -3.91
C LEU A 16 1.84 3.20 -3.04
N ILE A 17 1.10 2.26 -3.65
CA ILE A 17 0.43 1.16 -2.94
C ILE A 17 1.43 0.23 -2.27
N ARG A 18 2.59 0.00 -2.90
CA ARG A 18 3.67 -0.85 -2.37
C ARG A 18 4.56 -0.14 -1.35
N GLY A 19 4.36 1.16 -1.11
CA GLY A 19 5.18 1.95 -0.19
C GLY A 19 6.59 2.21 -0.69
N GLU A 20 6.76 2.26 -2.01
CA GLU A 20 8.06 2.43 -2.69
C GLU A 20 8.38 3.90 -3.01
N LEU A 21 7.44 4.81 -2.73
CA LEU A 21 7.60 6.26 -2.90
C LEU A 21 7.99 6.94 -1.58
N CYS A 22 8.71 8.05 -1.69
CA CYS A 22 8.95 8.92 -0.53
C CYS A 22 7.70 9.74 -0.18
N ASP A 23 7.65 10.29 1.04
CA ASP A 23 6.48 11.03 1.52
C ASP A 23 6.12 12.24 0.64
N ALA A 24 7.12 12.92 0.08
CA ALA A 24 6.92 14.08 -0.79
C ALA A 24 6.22 13.69 -2.11
N ASP A 25 6.54 12.53 -2.67
CA ASP A 25 5.92 12.01 -3.90
C ASP A 25 4.57 11.36 -3.63
N CYS A 26 4.37 10.82 -2.42
CA CYS A 26 3.08 10.23 -2.03
C CYS A 26 1.97 11.27 -1.89
N ALA A 27 2.26 12.42 -1.26
CA ALA A 27 1.27 13.44 -0.91
C ALA A 27 0.39 13.91 -2.10
N PRO A 28 0.95 14.33 -3.25
CA PRO A 28 0.14 14.82 -4.36
C PRO A 28 -0.73 13.73 -5.00
N ILE A 29 -0.26 12.47 -5.02
CA ILE A 29 -1.04 11.34 -5.55
C ILE A 29 -2.21 11.02 -4.60
N ARG A 30 -1.98 11.03 -3.27
CA ARG A 30 -3.05 10.84 -2.28
C ARG A 30 -4.13 11.92 -2.38
N GLU A 31 -3.72 13.19 -2.51
CA GLU A 31 -4.67 14.30 -2.73
C GLU A 31 -5.48 14.11 -4.03
N HIS A 32 -4.84 13.63 -5.11
CA HIS A 32 -5.54 13.32 -6.35
C HIS A 32 -6.57 12.19 -6.15
N LEU A 33 -6.20 11.13 -5.45
CA LEU A 33 -7.08 10.00 -5.13
C LEU A 33 -8.27 10.40 -4.24
N GLU A 34 -8.22 11.51 -3.51
CA GLU A 34 -9.36 12.04 -2.75
C GLU A 34 -10.42 12.70 -3.64
N THR A 35 -10.08 13.08 -4.88
CA THR A 35 -11.00 13.81 -5.77
C THR A 35 -11.35 13.07 -7.06
N CYS A 36 -10.52 12.13 -7.54
CA CYS A 36 -10.74 11.41 -8.79
C CYS A 36 -11.32 9.99 -8.56
N SER A 37 -12.54 9.73 -9.05
CA SER A 37 -13.14 8.37 -9.01
C SER A 37 -12.36 7.36 -9.81
N ASP A 38 -11.92 7.73 -11.00
CA ASP A 38 -11.31 6.79 -11.94
C ASP A 38 -9.97 6.27 -11.42
N CYS A 39 -9.15 7.16 -10.84
CA CYS A 39 -7.89 6.76 -10.20
C CYS A 39 -8.12 5.93 -8.92
N ARG A 40 -9.22 6.15 -8.18
CA ARG A 40 -9.61 5.28 -7.04
C ARG A 40 -10.04 3.90 -7.51
N ASP A 41 -10.77 3.80 -8.60
CA ASP A 41 -11.18 2.52 -9.16
C ASP A 41 -9.95 1.71 -9.61
N GLU A 42 -8.97 2.36 -10.25
CA GLU A 42 -7.69 1.74 -10.57
C GLU A 42 -6.92 1.31 -9.31
N GLN A 43 -6.87 2.15 -8.27
CA GLN A 43 -6.24 1.80 -6.98
C GLN A 43 -6.85 0.51 -6.41
N GLN A 44 -8.18 0.41 -6.39
CA GLN A 44 -8.87 -0.77 -5.89
C GLN A 44 -8.55 -2.04 -6.72
N VAL A 45 -8.34 -1.92 -8.02
CA VAL A 45 -7.92 -3.05 -8.87
C VAL A 45 -6.53 -3.53 -8.47
N PHE A 46 -5.57 -2.62 -8.30
CA PHE A 46 -4.21 -2.96 -7.87
C PHE A 46 -4.16 -3.57 -6.47
N GLU A 47 -4.94 -3.05 -5.52
CA GLU A 47 -5.05 -3.62 -4.17
C GLU A 47 -5.61 -5.04 -4.21
N LYS A 48 -6.69 -5.27 -4.98
CA LYS A 48 -7.28 -6.60 -5.15
C LYS A 48 -6.30 -7.59 -5.78
N LEU A 49 -5.55 -7.15 -6.80
CA LEU A 49 -4.52 -7.96 -7.44
C LEU A 49 -3.42 -8.33 -6.45
N THR A 50 -2.93 -7.36 -5.68
CA THR A 50 -1.90 -7.56 -4.64
C THR A 50 -2.35 -8.58 -3.60
N VAL A 51 -3.59 -8.47 -3.12
CA VAL A 51 -4.17 -9.44 -2.18
C VAL A 51 -4.28 -10.83 -2.80
N ALA A 52 -4.70 -10.93 -4.07
CA ALA A 52 -4.82 -12.21 -4.76
C ALA A 52 -3.46 -12.91 -4.90
N VAL A 53 -2.42 -12.17 -5.31
CA VAL A 53 -1.04 -12.69 -5.41
C VAL A 53 -0.54 -13.12 -4.03
N ARG A 54 -0.72 -12.29 -3.00
CA ARG A 54 -0.28 -12.61 -1.64
C ARG A 54 -0.91 -13.91 -1.12
N ARG A 55 -2.20 -14.14 -1.36
CA ARG A 55 -2.89 -15.38 -0.99
C ARG A 55 -2.32 -16.61 -1.69
N ALA A 56 -1.91 -16.46 -2.96
CA ALA A 56 -1.29 -17.55 -3.71
C ALA A 56 0.15 -17.85 -3.23
N CYS A 57 0.80 -16.89 -2.58
CA CYS A 57 2.19 -16.99 -2.13
C CYS A 57 2.35 -17.13 -0.60
N GLU A 58 1.27 -17.34 0.16
CA GLU A 58 1.35 -17.39 1.61
C GLU A 58 1.97 -18.69 2.14
N GLY A 59 2.69 -18.58 3.27
CA GLY A 59 3.30 -19.68 3.98
C GLY A 59 3.33 -19.40 5.49
N ALA A 60 3.39 -20.45 6.31
CA ALA A 60 3.43 -20.29 7.76
C ALA A 60 4.76 -19.64 8.19
N ALA A 61 4.67 -18.53 8.94
CA ALA A 61 5.84 -17.94 9.58
C ALA A 61 6.45 -18.92 10.62
N PRO A 62 7.78 -18.88 10.86
CA PRO A 62 8.41 -19.71 11.87
C PRO A 62 7.78 -19.48 13.26
N PRO A 63 7.46 -20.54 14.04
CA PRO A 63 6.85 -20.38 15.37
C PRO A 63 7.67 -19.51 16.32
N SER A 64 8.99 -19.63 16.27
CA SER A 64 9.92 -18.81 17.06
C SER A 64 9.78 -17.31 16.79
N LEU A 65 9.54 -16.92 15.54
CA LEU A 65 9.32 -15.53 15.17
C LEU A 65 7.99 -15.02 15.74
N ARG A 66 6.95 -15.85 15.69
CA ARG A 66 5.65 -15.52 16.29
C ARG A 66 5.78 -15.31 17.80
N ASP A 67 6.47 -16.21 18.49
CA ASP A 67 6.69 -16.13 19.93
C ASP A 67 7.49 -14.87 20.31
N ALA A 68 8.52 -14.54 19.53
CA ALA A 68 9.30 -13.32 19.72
C ALA A 68 8.45 -12.05 19.58
N VAL A 69 7.63 -11.94 18.53
CA VAL A 69 6.74 -10.79 18.31
C VAL A 69 5.72 -10.66 19.44
N LEU A 70 5.09 -11.77 19.84
CA LEU A 70 4.11 -11.76 20.94
C LEU A 70 4.75 -11.39 22.28
N GLY A 71 6.03 -11.75 22.50
CA GLY A 71 6.81 -11.30 23.64
C GLY A 71 6.98 -9.77 23.64
N SER A 72 7.53 -9.22 22.54
CA SER A 72 7.75 -7.77 22.42
C SER A 72 6.49 -6.94 22.61
N LEU A 73 5.33 -7.41 22.13
CA LEU A 73 4.06 -6.69 22.30
C LEU A 73 3.61 -6.61 23.76
N ARG A 74 3.89 -7.63 24.57
CA ARG A 74 3.54 -7.64 26.01
C ARG A 74 4.45 -6.73 26.84
N ASP A 75 5.68 -6.51 26.38
CA ASP A 75 6.65 -5.64 27.05
C ASP A 75 6.38 -4.14 26.76
N LEU A 76 5.51 -3.84 25.79
CA LEU A 76 5.07 -2.47 25.45
C LEU A 76 3.86 -2.00 26.27
N ASP A 77 3.17 -2.93 26.96
CA ASP A 77 2.06 -2.65 27.90
C ASP A 77 2.58 -2.25 29.29
#